data_AF-A0A3D8SPM5-F1
#
_entry.id   AF-A0A3D8SPM5-F1
#
_cell.length_a   1.000
_cell.length_b   1.000
_cell.length_c   1.000
_cell.angle_alpha   90.00
_cell.angle_beta   90.00
_cell.angle_gamma   90.00
#
_symmetry.space_group_name_H-M   'P 1'
#
loop_
_entity.id
_entity.type
_entity.pdbx_description
1 polymer ?
#
loop_
_entity_poly.entity_id
_entity_poly.type
_entity_poly.pdbx_seq_one_letter_code
_entity_poly.pdbx_strand_id
1 'polypeptide(L)'
;MALLRKNMRASILCLVGGASMVLAGVQNYNPTGQGCLDPDGFLSCYAKQVDLVTSCATGCTASNVAGSQALKTCLTGCNGAQLAGNLGCWVQSCWNQLYSCENQLATISYFDGNDLIQNPNIFPWFPPPSDAVDGACSCNLGYVEGNKTIFLATPNFNQPCENVASRGNPAATAECACCEFSFPVSNILNICPTSDLSVLGMSAYIEHTQGLISASGDACAILNDGNQDSCLNTYGYRFRGDKVFNPLSLPSGIPGSDPLTNNPGNAFTDFGASAYTLNLFPGFSSTITPVPFNAKAGAATGTVSAAAVATGTESATQIATGTVARGSSAAGTATSSATGTAAATTSKSAAGGRNGVNEGLALAAVMLLASYNMFSNL
;
A
#
# COMPACT_ATOMS: atom_id res chain seq x y z
N MET A 1 -10.30 29.88 2.30
CA MET A 1 -11.20 29.45 1.20
C MET A 1 -10.59 29.80 -0.16
N ALA A 2 -10.67 28.88 -1.12
CA ALA A 2 -10.49 29.04 -2.58
C ALA A 2 -9.10 29.18 -3.26
N LEU A 3 -7.95 29.26 -2.58
CA LEU A 3 -6.66 29.51 -3.31
C LEU A 3 -5.45 28.58 -3.07
N LEU A 4 -5.57 27.46 -2.35
CA LEU A 4 -4.43 26.57 -2.06
C LEU A 4 -4.58 25.12 -2.55
N ARG A 5 -5.49 24.85 -3.51
CA ARG A 5 -5.66 23.53 -4.14
C ARG A 5 -4.70 23.24 -5.31
N LYS A 6 -3.77 24.13 -5.67
CA LYS A 6 -3.20 24.14 -7.02
C LYS A 6 -1.76 23.70 -7.24
N ASN A 7 -0.90 23.53 -6.23
CA ASN A 7 0.51 23.25 -6.49
C ASN A 7 1.10 22.23 -5.51
N MET A 8 1.05 20.93 -5.87
CA MET A 8 2.12 19.96 -5.61
C MET A 8 1.68 18.51 -5.95
N ARG A 9 1.41 18.23 -7.23
CA ARG A 9 1.56 16.88 -7.81
C ARG A 9 1.93 17.05 -9.28
N ALA A 10 3.20 17.38 -9.52
CA ALA A 10 3.79 17.26 -10.84
C ALA A 10 4.26 15.81 -10.97
N SER A 11 3.38 14.93 -11.45
CA SER A 11 3.82 13.69 -12.06
C SER A 11 4.78 14.06 -13.19
N ILE A 12 5.97 13.44 -13.18
CA ILE A 12 6.97 13.63 -14.23
C ILE A 12 6.34 13.19 -15.55
N LEU A 13 5.90 14.18 -16.33
CA LEU A 13 5.52 14.04 -17.73
C LEU A 13 6.78 14.21 -18.55
N CYS A 14 7.59 13.17 -18.68
CA CYS A 14 8.69 13.17 -19.65
C CYS A 14 8.11 13.00 -21.06
N LEU A 15 7.63 14.11 -21.63
CA LEU A 15 7.36 14.27 -23.05
C LEU A 15 8.69 14.48 -23.78
N VAL A 16 9.40 13.40 -24.09
CA VAL A 16 10.44 13.44 -25.13
C VAL A 16 10.27 12.24 -26.03
N GLY A 17 9.58 12.46 -27.16
CA GLY A 17 9.64 11.65 -28.38
C GLY A 17 9.67 10.13 -28.23
N GLY A 18 8.51 9.51 -28.00
CA GLY A 18 8.34 8.06 -27.97
C GLY A 18 7.35 7.67 -26.88
N ALA A 19 6.32 6.89 -27.23
CA ALA A 19 5.14 6.64 -26.41
C ALA A 19 5.40 5.77 -25.17
N SER A 20 5.98 6.34 -24.12
CA SER A 20 5.99 5.74 -22.78
C SER A 20 5.23 6.64 -21.82
N MET A 21 3.89 6.57 -21.89
CA MET A 21 3.04 7.09 -20.81
C MET A 21 3.17 6.14 -19.63
N VAL A 22 4.12 6.42 -18.73
CA VAL A 22 4.18 5.71 -17.45
C VAL A 22 3.02 6.23 -16.60
N LEU A 23 1.92 5.48 -16.58
CA LEU A 23 0.85 5.66 -15.61
C LEU A 23 1.41 5.25 -14.25
N ALA A 24 1.79 6.24 -13.44
CA ALA A 24 2.26 5.99 -12.08
C ALA A 24 1.17 5.26 -11.27
N GLY A 25 1.55 4.17 -10.59
CA GLY A 25 0.69 3.47 -9.63
C GLY A 25 0.07 2.15 -10.11
N VAL A 26 0.38 1.64 -11.31
CA VAL A 26 -0.26 0.43 -11.85
C VAL A 26 0.65 -0.80 -11.76
N GLN A 27 1.12 -1.09 -10.55
CA GLN A 27 1.96 -2.26 -10.32
C GLN A 27 1.11 -3.54 -10.34
N ASN A 28 1.54 -4.54 -11.11
CA ASN A 28 1.07 -5.91 -10.92
C ASN A 28 1.87 -6.53 -9.77
N TYR A 29 1.26 -6.60 -8.59
CA TYR A 29 1.90 -7.19 -7.41
C TYR A 29 2.03 -8.72 -7.48
N ASN A 30 1.38 -9.40 -8.44
CA ASN A 30 1.55 -10.83 -8.71
C ASN A 30 1.93 -11.08 -10.19
N PRO A 31 3.14 -10.68 -10.62
CA PRO A 31 3.53 -10.68 -12.03
C PRO A 31 3.62 -12.07 -12.68
N THR A 32 3.56 -13.14 -11.89
CA THR A 32 3.59 -14.52 -12.38
C THR A 32 2.25 -15.24 -12.21
N GLY A 33 1.23 -14.59 -11.64
CA GLY A 33 -0.04 -15.23 -11.29
C GLY A 33 0.12 -16.37 -10.28
N GLN A 34 1.24 -16.39 -9.53
CA GLN A 34 1.56 -17.52 -8.66
C GLN A 34 0.48 -17.67 -7.59
N GLY A 35 0.09 -18.92 -7.36
CA GLY A 35 -0.89 -19.28 -6.34
C GLY A 35 -2.35 -19.05 -6.73
N CYS A 36 -2.61 -18.37 -7.85
CA CYS A 36 -3.95 -18.16 -8.36
C CYS A 36 -4.56 -19.48 -8.83
N LEU A 37 -5.89 -19.54 -8.83
CA LEU A 37 -6.63 -20.68 -9.36
C LEU A 37 -6.42 -20.83 -10.87
N ASP A 38 -6.30 -19.69 -11.56
CA ASP A 38 -6.01 -19.58 -12.99
C ASP A 38 -4.91 -18.52 -13.23
N PRO A 39 -3.62 -18.88 -13.11
CA PRO A 39 -2.51 -17.95 -13.31
C PRO A 39 -2.49 -17.32 -14.70
N ASP A 40 -2.75 -18.10 -15.75
CA ASP A 40 -2.73 -17.60 -17.13
C ASP A 40 -3.91 -16.65 -17.40
N GLY A 41 -5.10 -16.99 -16.88
CA GLY A 41 -6.27 -16.12 -16.94
C GLY A 41 -6.07 -14.82 -16.17
N PHE A 42 -5.41 -14.85 -15.01
CA PHE A 42 -5.05 -13.66 -14.27
C PHE A 42 -4.12 -12.75 -15.06
N LEU A 43 -3.02 -13.28 -15.60
CA LEU A 43 -2.04 -12.51 -16.36
C LEU A 43 -2.64 -11.97 -17.66
N SER A 44 -3.45 -12.76 -18.37
CA SER A 44 -4.17 -12.32 -19.55
C SER A 44 -5.17 -11.19 -19.22
N CYS A 45 -5.88 -11.29 -18.10
CA CYS A 45 -6.77 -10.23 -17.65
C CYS A 45 -6.01 -8.94 -17.35
N TYR A 46 -4.89 -9.00 -16.62
CA TYR A 46 -4.05 -7.83 -16.33
C TYR A 46 -3.50 -7.18 -17.61
N ALA A 47 -2.99 -7.98 -18.56
CA ALA A 47 -2.50 -7.48 -19.85
C ALA A 47 -3.61 -6.73 -20.60
N LYS A 48 -4.83 -7.26 -20.60
CA LYS A 48 -5.99 -6.57 -21.20
C LYS A 48 -6.27 -5.23 -20.53
N GLN A 49 -6.15 -5.11 -19.20
CA GLN A 49 -6.33 -3.81 -18.52
C GLN A 49 -5.24 -2.81 -18.90
N VAL A 50 -3.99 -3.27 -19.10
CA VAL A 50 -2.89 -2.45 -19.62
C VAL A 50 -3.17 -1.95 -21.05
N ASP A 51 -3.72 -2.80 -21.93
CA ASP A 51 -4.09 -2.38 -23.28
C ASP A 51 -5.24 -1.34 -23.27
N LEU A 52 -6.23 -1.54 -22.38
CA LEU A 52 -7.36 -0.63 -22.22
C LEU A 52 -6.91 0.74 -21.71
N VAL A 53 -6.02 0.80 -20.72
CA VAL A 53 -5.52 2.08 -20.21
C VAL A 53 -4.71 2.82 -21.26
N THR A 54 -3.90 2.09 -22.04
CA THR A 54 -3.06 2.66 -23.10
C THR A 54 -3.92 3.28 -24.19
N SER A 55 -4.98 2.57 -24.58
CA SER A 55 -5.98 3.06 -25.54
C SER A 55 -6.71 4.29 -25.00
N CYS A 56 -7.13 4.25 -23.73
CA CYS A 56 -7.79 5.37 -23.06
C CYS A 56 -6.89 6.61 -23.00
N ALA A 57 -5.63 6.46 -22.57
CA ALA A 57 -4.68 7.55 -22.46
C ALA A 57 -4.32 8.17 -23.82
N THR A 58 -4.25 7.35 -24.87
CA THR A 58 -4.09 7.80 -26.26
C THR A 58 -5.29 8.65 -26.68
N GLY A 59 -6.52 8.18 -26.42
CA GLY A 59 -7.75 8.94 -26.69
C GLY A 59 -7.82 10.26 -25.92
N CYS A 60 -7.43 10.26 -24.64
CA CYS A 60 -7.34 11.46 -23.82
C CYS A 60 -6.38 12.48 -24.41
N THR A 61 -5.19 12.05 -24.82
CA THR A 61 -4.14 12.92 -25.38
C THR A 61 -4.55 13.48 -26.74
N ALA A 62 -5.23 12.69 -27.57
CA ALA A 62 -5.74 13.14 -28.87
C ALA A 62 -6.87 14.17 -28.74
N SER A 63 -7.69 14.06 -27.68
CA SER A 63 -8.92 14.87 -27.53
C SER A 63 -8.75 16.10 -26.64
N ASN A 64 -7.60 16.28 -25.99
CA ASN A 64 -7.38 17.36 -25.01
C ASN A 64 -6.06 18.09 -25.26
N VAL A 65 -6.05 19.38 -24.90
CA VAL A 65 -4.83 20.20 -24.98
C VAL A 65 -3.82 19.74 -23.93
N ALA A 66 -2.54 19.62 -24.33
CA ALA A 66 -1.44 19.28 -23.45
C ALA A 66 -1.39 20.22 -22.21
N GLY A 67 -1.21 19.63 -21.02
CA GLY A 67 -1.17 20.37 -19.75
C GLY A 67 -2.52 20.87 -19.23
N SER A 68 -3.61 20.75 -20.01
CA SER A 68 -4.95 21.17 -19.58
C SER A 68 -5.47 20.33 -18.41
N GLN A 69 -6.37 20.91 -17.62
CA GLN A 69 -7.05 20.17 -16.55
C GLN A 69 -7.90 19.02 -17.11
N ALA A 70 -8.49 19.19 -18.29
CA ALA A 70 -9.29 18.16 -18.95
C ALA A 70 -8.45 16.92 -19.30
N LEU A 71 -7.23 17.12 -19.82
CA LEU A 71 -6.28 16.02 -20.05
C LEU A 71 -5.93 15.30 -18.75
N LYS A 72 -5.62 16.05 -17.67
CA LYS A 72 -5.30 15.47 -16.37
C LYS A 72 -6.45 14.61 -15.83
N THR A 73 -7.67 15.16 -15.81
CA THR A 73 -8.86 14.43 -15.36
C THR A 73 -9.12 13.18 -16.20
N CYS A 74 -8.95 13.26 -17.53
CA CYS A 74 -9.13 12.12 -18.43
C CYS A 74 -8.12 11.00 -18.12
N LEU A 75 -6.82 11.34 -17.99
CA LEU A 75 -5.77 10.37 -17.67
C LEU A 75 -5.97 9.75 -16.27
N THR A 76 -6.39 10.54 -15.28
CA THR A 76 -6.76 10.02 -13.95
C THR A 76 -7.93 9.03 -14.05
N GLY A 77 -8.94 9.31 -14.86
CA GLY A 77 -10.05 8.39 -15.12
C GLY A 77 -9.60 7.07 -15.75
N CYS A 78 -8.70 7.11 -16.74
CA CYS A 78 -8.11 5.92 -17.34
C CYS A 78 -7.37 5.07 -16.30
N ASN A 79 -6.50 5.70 -15.51
CA ASN A 79 -5.75 5.03 -14.44
C ASN A 79 -6.70 4.37 -13.43
N GLY A 80 -7.73 5.09 -13.01
CA GLY A 80 -8.72 4.61 -12.08
C GLY A 80 -9.47 3.38 -12.57
N ALA A 81 -9.91 3.40 -13.83
CA ALA A 81 -10.57 2.27 -14.47
C ALA A 81 -9.65 1.05 -14.56
N GLN A 82 -8.36 1.24 -14.83
CA GLN A 82 -7.38 0.16 -14.86
C GLN A 82 -7.18 -0.48 -13.49
N LEU A 83 -6.99 0.33 -12.44
CA LEU A 83 -6.84 -0.16 -11.07
C LEU A 83 -8.08 -0.97 -10.62
N ALA A 84 -9.28 -0.47 -10.95
CA ALA A 84 -10.51 -1.19 -10.71
C ALA A 84 -10.58 -2.53 -11.49
N GLY A 85 -10.21 -2.51 -12.76
CA GLY A 85 -10.15 -3.69 -13.61
C GLY A 85 -9.16 -4.74 -13.12
N ASN A 86 -8.02 -4.32 -12.59
CA ASN A 86 -7.02 -5.18 -11.98
C ASN A 86 -7.56 -5.91 -10.74
N LEU A 87 -8.35 -5.24 -9.90
CA LEU A 87 -9.08 -5.91 -8.80
C LEU A 87 -10.13 -6.89 -9.33
N GLY A 88 -10.79 -6.57 -10.45
CA GLY A 88 -11.65 -7.52 -11.15
C GLY A 88 -10.90 -8.80 -11.56
N CYS A 89 -9.66 -8.68 -12.05
CA CYS A 89 -8.82 -9.84 -12.39
C CYS A 89 -8.52 -10.73 -11.17
N TRP A 90 -8.27 -10.12 -10.00
CA TRP A 90 -8.11 -10.85 -8.74
C TRP A 90 -9.37 -11.65 -8.38
N VAL A 91 -10.53 -11.01 -8.40
CA VAL A 91 -11.81 -11.66 -8.10
C VAL A 91 -12.14 -12.76 -9.10
N GLN A 92 -11.77 -12.59 -10.38
CA GLN A 92 -12.02 -13.59 -11.41
C GLN A 92 -11.15 -14.84 -11.23
N SER A 93 -9.83 -14.67 -11.07
CA SER A 93 -8.85 -15.75 -11.30
C SER A 93 -8.01 -16.11 -10.07
N CYS A 94 -8.01 -15.26 -9.04
CA CYS A 94 -7.16 -15.39 -7.86
C CYS A 94 -7.96 -15.17 -6.56
N TRP A 95 -9.27 -15.46 -6.57
CA TRP A 95 -10.12 -15.15 -5.43
C TRP A 95 -9.74 -15.93 -4.17
N ASN A 96 -9.03 -17.06 -4.31
CA ASN A 96 -8.43 -17.82 -3.22
C ASN A 96 -7.31 -17.07 -2.47
N GLN A 97 -6.82 -15.95 -3.01
CA GLN A 97 -5.74 -15.13 -2.48
C GLN A 97 -6.17 -13.70 -2.16
N LEU A 98 -7.46 -13.42 -1.98
CA LEU A 98 -7.92 -12.05 -1.71
C LEU A 98 -7.37 -11.44 -0.41
N TYR A 99 -6.86 -12.26 0.52
CA TYR A 99 -6.20 -11.78 1.74
C TYR A 99 -4.67 -11.71 1.64
N SER A 100 -4.08 -12.09 0.50
CA SER A 100 -2.63 -12.02 0.27
C SER A 100 -2.09 -10.59 0.37
N CYS A 101 -0.79 -10.45 0.64
CA CYS A 101 -0.10 -9.17 0.66
C CYS A 101 -0.23 -8.46 -0.69
N GLU A 102 -0.10 -9.21 -1.78
CA GLU A 102 -0.17 -8.72 -3.15
C GLU A 102 -1.55 -8.13 -3.47
N ASN A 103 -2.63 -8.84 -3.11
CA ASN A 103 -3.98 -8.31 -3.35
C ASN A 103 -4.29 -7.10 -2.45
N GLN A 104 -3.83 -7.12 -1.19
CA GLN A 104 -3.98 -5.98 -0.31
C GLN A 104 -3.26 -4.75 -0.85
N LEU A 105 -2.02 -4.89 -1.36
CA LEU A 105 -1.29 -3.78 -2.00
C LEU A 105 -1.95 -3.30 -3.30
N ALA A 106 -2.49 -4.22 -4.10
CA ALA A 106 -3.27 -3.86 -5.29
C ALA A 106 -4.52 -3.05 -4.92
N THR A 107 -5.18 -3.43 -3.82
CA THR A 107 -6.37 -2.73 -3.32
C THR A 107 -6.03 -1.37 -2.73
N ILE A 108 -4.91 -1.23 -2.00
CA ILE A 108 -4.40 0.07 -1.54
C ILE A 108 -4.09 0.97 -2.73
N SER A 109 -3.40 0.44 -3.75
CA SER A 109 -3.10 1.19 -4.98
C SER A 109 -4.37 1.65 -5.70
N TYR A 110 -5.44 0.86 -5.64
CA TYR A 110 -6.76 1.26 -6.14
C TYR A 110 -7.37 2.42 -5.35
N PHE A 111 -7.37 2.36 -4.01
CA PHE A 111 -7.88 3.46 -3.18
C PHE A 111 -7.07 4.74 -3.38
N ASP A 112 -5.75 4.65 -3.26
CA ASP A 112 -4.82 5.77 -3.39
C ASP A 112 -4.85 6.39 -4.80
N GLY A 113 -4.83 5.54 -5.83
CA GLY A 113 -4.83 5.96 -7.22
C GLY A 113 -6.15 6.64 -7.66
N ASN A 114 -7.22 6.45 -6.90
CA ASN A 114 -8.53 7.05 -7.16
C ASN A 114 -8.95 8.13 -6.14
N ASP A 115 -8.07 8.49 -5.20
CA ASP A 115 -8.37 9.43 -4.11
C ASP A 115 -9.63 9.01 -3.31
N LEU A 116 -9.78 7.70 -3.12
CA LEU A 116 -10.89 7.11 -2.40
C LEU A 116 -10.52 6.87 -0.95
N ILE A 117 -11.42 7.25 -0.04
CA ILE A 117 -11.33 6.81 1.34
C ILE A 117 -11.59 5.30 1.37
N GLN A 118 -10.73 4.56 2.06
CA GLN A 118 -10.92 3.13 2.27
C GLN A 118 -12.31 2.87 2.86
N ASN A 119 -13.07 2.01 2.20
CA ASN A 119 -14.41 1.65 2.61
C ASN A 119 -14.66 0.16 2.32
N PRO A 120 -14.98 -0.65 3.35
CA PRO A 120 -15.21 -2.08 3.16
C PRO A 120 -16.42 -2.37 2.24
N ASN A 121 -17.31 -1.39 2.03
CA ASN A 121 -18.43 -1.55 1.10
C ASN A 121 -18.02 -1.42 -0.38
N ILE A 122 -16.82 -0.89 -0.67
CA ILE A 122 -16.33 -0.74 -2.05
C ILE A 122 -15.68 -2.06 -2.51
N PHE A 123 -14.82 -2.65 -1.67
CA PHE A 123 -14.22 -3.95 -1.93
C PHE A 123 -14.38 -4.85 -0.71
N PRO A 124 -15.37 -5.77 -0.69
CA PRO A 124 -15.82 -6.49 0.52
C PRO A 124 -14.76 -7.32 1.24
N TRP A 125 -13.67 -7.65 0.56
CA TRP A 125 -12.58 -8.46 1.10
C TRP A 125 -11.43 -7.64 1.68
N PHE A 126 -11.58 -6.31 1.77
CA PHE A 126 -10.55 -5.40 2.25
C PHE A 126 -11.10 -4.35 3.25
N PRO A 127 -10.47 -4.19 4.43
CA PRO A 127 -9.35 -5.00 4.95
C PRO A 127 -9.78 -6.44 5.20
N PRO A 128 -8.87 -7.43 5.16
CA PRO A 128 -9.16 -8.76 5.66
C PRO A 128 -9.65 -8.72 7.12
N PRO A 129 -10.52 -9.64 7.56
CA PRO A 129 -10.88 -9.81 8.96
C PRO A 129 -9.63 -9.98 9.85
N SER A 130 -9.72 -9.56 11.11
CA SER A 130 -8.59 -9.63 12.05
C SER A 130 -8.16 -11.06 12.40
N ASP A 131 -9.05 -12.03 12.21
CA ASP A 131 -8.83 -13.47 12.45
C ASP A 131 -8.52 -14.24 11.16
N ALA A 132 -8.35 -13.56 10.02
CA ALA A 132 -7.94 -14.19 8.78
C ALA A 132 -6.48 -14.68 8.87
N VAL A 133 -6.29 -16.00 8.83
CA VAL A 133 -4.96 -16.64 8.92
C VAL A 133 -4.56 -17.26 7.59
N ASP A 134 -5.42 -18.08 6.99
CA ASP A 134 -5.08 -18.87 5.80
C ASP A 134 -4.93 -17.98 4.56
N GLY A 135 -3.77 -18.07 3.90
CA GLY A 135 -3.47 -17.25 2.72
C GLY A 135 -3.45 -15.74 2.97
N ALA A 136 -3.52 -15.31 4.23
CA ALA A 136 -3.49 -13.91 4.61
C ALA A 136 -2.05 -13.38 4.63
N CYS A 137 -1.88 -12.08 4.39
CA CYS A 137 -0.60 -11.42 4.58
C CYS A 137 -0.15 -11.47 6.05
N SER A 138 1.15 -11.58 6.30
CA SER A 138 1.76 -11.55 7.65
C SER A 138 1.47 -10.27 8.42
N CYS A 139 1.02 -9.23 7.72
CA CYS A 139 0.60 -7.94 8.22
C CYS A 139 -0.72 -7.56 7.54
N ASN A 140 -1.73 -7.13 8.32
CA ASN A 140 -2.99 -6.65 7.74
C ASN A 140 -2.81 -5.21 7.21
N LEU A 141 -2.35 -5.12 5.97
CA LEU A 141 -2.05 -3.86 5.29
C LEU A 141 -3.30 -2.97 5.14
N GLY A 142 -4.50 -3.58 5.08
CA GLY A 142 -5.73 -2.81 5.08
C GLY A 142 -5.98 -2.05 6.38
N TYR A 143 -5.60 -2.60 7.54
CA TYR A 143 -5.63 -1.82 8.78
C TYR A 143 -4.47 -0.83 8.88
N VAL A 144 -3.32 -1.12 8.27
CA VAL A 144 -2.21 -0.15 8.17
C VAL A 144 -2.67 1.09 7.40
N GLU A 145 -3.22 0.92 6.20
CA GLU A 145 -3.67 2.03 5.36
C GLU A 145 -4.83 2.80 6.01
N GLY A 146 -5.77 2.10 6.64
CA GLY A 146 -6.87 2.74 7.36
C GLY A 146 -6.39 3.62 8.51
N ASN A 147 -5.28 3.27 9.17
CA ASN A 147 -4.67 4.13 10.18
C ASN A 147 -3.94 5.32 9.55
N LYS A 148 -3.20 5.13 8.45
CA LYS A 148 -2.56 6.25 7.74
C LYS A 148 -3.57 7.31 7.30
N THR A 149 -4.76 6.87 6.90
CA THR A 149 -5.83 7.72 6.35
C THR A 149 -6.93 8.05 7.37
N ILE A 150 -6.75 7.73 8.66
CA ILE A 150 -7.80 7.88 9.68
C ILE A 150 -8.36 9.30 9.79
N PHE A 151 -7.52 10.32 9.56
CA PHE A 151 -7.89 11.73 9.53
C PHE A 151 -8.90 12.07 8.44
N LEU A 152 -8.88 11.34 7.32
CA LEU A 152 -9.82 11.49 6.22
C LEU A 152 -11.11 10.73 6.48
N ALA A 153 -10.99 9.54 7.08
CA ALA A 153 -12.11 8.63 7.32
C ALA A 153 -12.95 9.02 8.55
N THR A 154 -12.39 9.78 9.49
CA THR A 154 -13.04 10.12 10.76
C THR A 154 -13.44 11.59 10.77
N PRO A 155 -14.75 11.92 10.67
CA PRO A 155 -15.20 13.29 10.83
C PRO A 155 -14.75 13.86 12.18
N ASN A 156 -14.24 15.09 12.17
CA ASN A 156 -13.82 15.80 13.38
C ASN A 156 -12.69 15.11 14.16
N PHE A 157 -11.82 14.34 13.50
CA PHE A 157 -10.69 13.67 14.16
C PHE A 157 -9.79 14.65 14.95
N ASN A 158 -9.59 15.85 14.42
CA ASN A 158 -8.76 16.90 15.00
C ASN A 158 -9.51 17.78 16.03
N GLN A 159 -10.82 17.62 16.16
CA GLN A 159 -11.67 18.48 17.00
C GLN A 159 -11.25 18.48 18.49
N PRO A 160 -10.81 17.37 19.11
CA PRO A 160 -10.28 17.42 20.47
C PRO A 160 -9.14 18.43 20.63
N CYS A 161 -8.16 18.43 19.72
CA CYS A 161 -7.04 19.37 19.79
C CYS A 161 -7.42 20.79 19.38
N GLU A 162 -8.35 20.97 18.44
CA GLU A 162 -8.92 22.30 18.15
C GLU A 162 -9.59 22.92 19.38
N ASN A 163 -10.34 22.11 20.15
CA ASN A 163 -10.97 22.54 21.39
C ASN A 163 -9.94 22.92 22.46
N VAL A 164 -8.81 22.21 22.54
CA VAL A 164 -7.71 22.56 23.47
C VAL A 164 -7.03 23.86 23.02
N ALA A 165 -6.74 24.00 21.72
CA ALA A 165 -6.13 25.19 21.15
C ALA A 165 -6.98 26.44 21.37
N SER A 166 -8.29 26.35 21.18
CA SER A 166 -9.21 27.49 21.37
C SER A 166 -9.26 28.02 22.81
N ARG A 167 -8.77 27.25 23.80
CA ARG A 167 -8.64 27.68 25.20
C ARG A 167 -7.35 28.44 25.47
N GLY A 168 -6.47 28.60 24.48
CA GLY A 168 -5.25 29.40 24.58
C GLY A 168 -4.17 28.78 25.48
N ASN A 169 -4.09 27.45 25.57
CA ASN A 169 -3.01 26.75 26.29
C ASN A 169 -2.06 26.07 25.29
N PRO A 170 -0.92 26.71 24.94
CA PRO A 170 0.02 26.16 23.94
C PRO A 170 0.63 24.81 24.36
N ALA A 171 0.90 24.62 25.65
CA ALA A 171 1.48 23.37 26.15
C ALA A 171 0.51 22.20 25.98
N ALA A 172 -0.74 22.37 26.44
CA ALA A 172 -1.78 21.35 26.27
C ALA A 172 -2.12 21.11 24.79
N THR A 173 -2.00 22.14 23.93
CA THR A 173 -2.20 22.00 22.49
C THR A 173 -1.11 21.14 21.86
N ALA A 174 0.15 21.35 22.27
CA ALA A 174 1.28 20.57 21.80
C ALA A 174 1.18 19.10 22.26
N GLU A 175 0.82 18.86 23.53
CA GLU A 175 0.57 17.50 24.06
C GLU A 175 -0.57 16.80 23.32
N CYS A 176 -1.66 17.52 23.03
CA CYS A 176 -2.77 16.98 22.27
C CYS A 176 -2.34 16.59 20.85
N ALA A 177 -1.59 17.45 20.16
CA ALA A 177 -1.07 17.15 18.82
C ALA A 177 -0.16 15.91 18.82
N CYS A 178 0.65 15.73 19.88
CA CYS A 178 1.42 14.51 20.06
C CYS A 178 0.53 13.27 20.13
N CYS A 179 -0.58 13.31 20.88
CA CYS A 179 -1.56 12.23 20.89
C CYS A 179 -2.21 12.01 19.52
N GLU A 180 -2.68 13.08 18.89
CA GLU A 180 -3.39 13.07 17.61
C GLU A 180 -2.57 12.39 16.49
N PHE A 181 -1.30 12.79 16.33
CA PHE A 181 -0.46 12.31 15.22
C PHE A 181 0.33 11.03 15.53
N SER A 182 0.58 10.72 16.80
CA SER A 182 1.35 9.53 17.18
C SER A 182 0.52 8.26 17.25
N PHE A 183 -0.79 8.39 17.45
CA PHE A 183 -1.69 7.24 17.57
C PHE A 183 -1.83 6.43 16.28
N PRO A 184 -2.02 7.06 15.11
CA PRO A 184 -1.98 6.36 13.82
C PRO A 184 -0.67 5.58 13.62
N VAL A 185 0.47 6.22 13.89
CA VAL A 185 1.80 5.58 13.82
C VAL A 185 1.85 4.38 14.76
N SER A 186 1.41 4.56 16.01
CA SER A 186 1.41 3.51 17.01
C SER A 186 0.55 2.33 16.60
N ASN A 187 -0.69 2.57 16.16
CA ASN A 187 -1.60 1.51 15.70
C ASN A 187 -0.97 0.70 14.57
N ILE A 188 -0.37 1.36 13.57
CA ILE A 188 0.33 0.70 12.45
C ILE A 188 1.44 -0.22 12.97
N LEU A 189 2.27 0.27 13.89
CA LEU A 189 3.37 -0.47 14.48
C LEU A 189 2.92 -1.61 15.42
N ASN A 190 1.69 -1.57 15.93
CA ASN A 190 1.10 -2.70 16.67
C ASN A 190 0.49 -3.74 15.73
N ILE A 191 -0.08 -3.33 14.60
CA ILE A 191 -0.63 -4.25 13.59
C ILE A 191 0.51 -5.02 12.92
N CYS A 192 1.63 -4.35 12.63
CA CYS A 192 2.75 -4.92 11.88
C CYS A 192 4.10 -4.60 12.55
N PRO A 193 4.39 -5.21 13.72
CA PRO A 193 5.51 -4.82 14.56
C PRO A 193 6.88 -5.15 13.97
N THR A 194 6.97 -6.21 13.16
CA THR A 194 8.25 -6.65 12.58
C THR A 194 8.35 -6.42 11.07
N SER A 195 7.26 -6.07 10.41
CA SER A 195 7.20 -5.97 8.95
C SER A 195 7.86 -4.71 8.41
N ASP A 196 8.53 -4.85 7.26
CA ASP A 196 8.97 -3.76 6.40
C ASP A 196 7.75 -3.15 5.68
N LEU A 197 7.40 -1.94 6.08
CA LEU A 197 6.28 -1.16 5.52
C LEU A 197 6.77 -0.07 4.54
N SER A 198 8.00 -0.18 4.04
CA SER A 198 8.56 0.78 3.07
C SER A 198 7.73 0.87 1.79
N VAL A 199 7.13 -0.24 1.35
CA VAL A 199 6.21 -0.29 0.19
C VAL A 199 4.96 0.58 0.39
N LEU A 200 4.58 0.86 1.64
CA LEU A 200 3.47 1.76 2.00
C LEU A 200 3.95 3.18 2.36
N GLY A 201 5.23 3.49 2.15
CA GLY A 201 5.81 4.80 2.46
C GLY A 201 5.89 5.11 3.96
N MET A 202 5.95 4.09 4.82
CA MET A 202 5.88 4.30 6.28
C MET A 202 7.01 5.21 6.82
N SER A 203 8.21 5.15 6.25
CA SER A 203 9.32 6.04 6.65
C SER A 203 8.97 7.51 6.40
N ALA A 204 8.41 7.82 5.23
CA ALA A 204 7.98 9.18 4.89
C ALA A 204 6.80 9.64 5.75
N TYR A 205 5.89 8.72 6.10
CA TYR A 205 4.78 8.98 7.02
C TYR A 205 5.29 9.35 8.42
N ILE A 206 6.23 8.58 8.97
CA ILE A 206 6.86 8.86 10.26
C ILE A 206 7.61 10.19 10.23
N GLU A 207 8.42 10.45 9.20
CA GLU A 207 9.16 11.72 9.04
C GLU A 207 8.19 12.91 8.99
N HIS A 208 7.08 12.77 8.27
CA HIS A 208 6.05 13.80 8.22
C HIS A 208 5.42 14.07 9.60
N THR A 209 5.03 13.00 10.30
CA THR A 209 4.50 13.09 11.67
C THR A 209 5.50 13.75 12.61
N GLN A 210 6.78 13.37 12.54
CA GLN A 210 7.85 14.00 13.29
C GLN A 210 7.93 15.50 12.98
N GLY A 211 7.85 15.90 11.72
CA GLY A 211 7.80 17.31 11.32
C GLY A 211 6.65 18.07 11.98
N LEU A 212 5.45 17.50 12.01
CA LEU A 212 4.26 18.11 12.62
C LEU A 212 4.40 18.28 14.14
N ILE A 213 5.02 17.33 14.82
CA ILE A 213 5.12 17.33 16.29
C ILE A 213 6.49 17.80 16.80
N SER A 214 7.48 18.05 15.94
CA SER A 214 8.85 18.44 16.34
C SER A 214 8.93 19.81 17.03
N ALA A 215 8.03 20.74 16.68
CA ALA A 215 7.93 22.04 17.34
C ALA A 215 7.50 21.93 18.82
N SER A 216 7.08 20.74 19.25
CA SER A 216 6.62 20.47 20.61
C SER A 216 7.76 20.24 21.61
N GLY A 217 9.00 19.97 21.17
CA GLY A 217 10.22 19.88 21.99
C GLY A 217 10.23 18.79 23.08
N ASP A 218 9.42 18.98 24.12
CA ASP A 218 9.19 18.10 25.28
C ASP A 218 7.70 17.70 25.43
N ALA A 219 6.78 18.29 24.67
CA ALA A 219 5.34 18.05 24.82
C ALA A 219 4.86 16.67 24.30
N CYS A 220 5.71 15.94 23.57
CA CYS A 220 5.45 14.52 23.30
C CYS A 220 5.92 13.59 24.43
N ALA A 221 6.43 14.12 25.55
CA ALA A 221 6.73 13.33 26.74
C ALA A 221 5.47 12.67 27.33
N ILE A 222 4.27 13.17 27.04
CA ILE A 222 3.00 12.51 27.37
C ILE A 222 2.90 11.08 26.79
N LEU A 223 3.66 10.79 25.72
CA LEU A 223 3.74 9.48 25.09
C LEU A 223 4.86 8.60 25.67
N ASN A 224 5.80 9.20 26.41
CA ASN A 224 6.84 8.49 27.12
C ASN A 224 6.23 7.89 28.41
N ASP A 225 6.84 6.82 28.95
CA ASP A 225 6.46 6.18 30.23
C ASP A 225 5.22 5.28 30.25
N GLY A 226 4.77 4.77 29.10
CA GLY A 226 3.77 3.70 29.07
C GLY A 226 2.37 4.11 29.52
N ASN A 227 2.10 5.41 29.59
CA ASN A 227 0.80 5.96 29.96
C ASN A 227 -0.13 6.03 28.74
N GLN A 228 -0.45 4.86 28.19
CA GLN A 228 -1.31 4.69 27.01
C GLN A 228 -2.67 5.37 27.19
N ASP A 229 -3.09 5.46 28.45
CA ASP A 229 -4.34 6.06 28.86
C ASP A 229 -4.28 7.59 28.99
N SER A 230 -3.10 8.24 28.98
CA SER A 230 -3.03 9.71 29.13
C SER A 230 -3.70 10.44 27.98
N CYS A 231 -3.43 10.04 26.74
CA CYS A 231 -4.07 10.63 25.58
C CYS A 231 -5.58 10.32 25.53
N LEU A 232 -5.99 9.12 25.96
CA LEU A 232 -7.40 8.74 26.05
C LEU A 232 -8.13 9.53 27.14
N ASN A 233 -7.60 9.55 28.36
CA ASN A 233 -8.22 10.18 29.52
C ASN A 233 -8.21 11.71 29.43
N THR A 234 -7.17 12.28 28.82
CA THR A 234 -7.00 13.75 28.75
C THR A 234 -7.68 14.34 27.51
N TYR A 235 -7.53 13.71 26.36
CA TYR A 235 -7.96 14.27 25.07
C TYR A 235 -8.99 13.41 24.32
N GLY A 236 -9.29 12.19 24.80
CA GLY A 236 -10.29 11.32 24.18
C GLY A 236 -9.81 10.56 22.94
N TYR A 237 -8.52 10.61 22.61
CA TYR A 237 -7.96 9.81 21.52
C TYR A 237 -7.93 8.35 21.94
N ARG A 238 -8.63 7.50 21.19
CA ARG A 238 -8.66 6.06 21.42
C ARG A 238 -7.51 5.39 20.67
N PHE A 239 -6.77 4.55 21.39
CA PHE A 239 -5.71 3.73 20.87
C PHE A 239 -6.20 2.28 20.72
N ARG A 240 -5.73 1.57 19.69
CA ARG A 240 -5.92 0.12 19.55
C ARG A 240 -4.56 -0.54 19.38
N GLY A 241 -4.10 -1.18 20.43
CA GLY A 241 -2.85 -1.93 20.47
C GLY A 241 -2.39 -2.08 21.92
N ASP A 242 -1.17 -2.58 22.08
CA ASP A 242 -0.59 -2.83 23.41
C ASP A 242 0.53 -1.84 23.76
N LYS A 243 0.94 -1.00 22.80
CA LYS A 243 2.07 -0.06 22.94
C LYS A 243 1.83 1.25 22.20
N VAL A 244 1.88 2.37 22.92
CA VAL A 244 1.99 3.69 22.29
C VAL A 244 3.46 3.97 21.99
N PHE A 245 3.73 4.44 20.78
CA PHE A 245 5.05 4.80 20.31
C PHE A 245 5.15 6.31 20.17
N ASN A 246 6.25 6.89 20.66
CA ASN A 246 6.60 8.27 20.37
C ASN A 246 7.36 8.34 19.02
N PRO A 247 6.80 8.96 17.96
CA PRO A 247 7.44 9.02 16.65
C PRO A 247 8.77 9.79 16.69
N LEU A 248 8.97 10.71 17.64
CA LEU A 248 10.24 11.44 17.80
C LEU A 248 11.37 10.57 18.36
N SER A 249 11.05 9.43 18.97
CA SER A 249 12.01 8.57 19.68
C SER A 249 11.64 7.08 19.57
N LEU A 250 11.43 6.60 18.34
CA LEU A 250 11.12 5.20 18.10
C LEU A 250 12.25 4.28 18.61
N PRO A 251 11.91 3.11 19.22
CA PRO A 251 12.90 2.11 19.59
C PRO A 251 13.71 1.63 18.39
N SER A 252 14.96 1.22 18.63
CA SER A 252 15.79 0.60 17.59
C SER A 252 15.08 -0.63 16.99
N GLY A 253 15.09 -0.73 15.65
CA GLY A 253 14.43 -1.81 14.92
C GLY A 253 12.94 -1.59 14.67
N ILE A 254 12.40 -0.39 14.94
CA ILE A 254 11.02 0.01 14.63
C ILE A 254 11.04 1.21 13.66
N PRO A 255 10.30 1.19 12.53
CA PRO A 255 9.51 0.06 12.02
C PRO A 255 10.39 -1.15 11.71
N GLY A 256 9.78 -2.32 11.67
CA GLY A 256 10.49 -3.57 11.42
C GLY A 256 11.03 -3.66 9.99
N SER A 257 11.79 -4.73 9.73
CA SER A 257 12.49 -4.97 8.47
C SER A 257 12.17 -6.32 7.84
N ASP A 258 11.29 -7.12 8.46
CA ASP A 258 10.93 -8.43 7.93
C ASP A 258 10.10 -8.24 6.65
N PRO A 259 10.40 -8.95 5.56
CA PRO A 259 9.59 -8.84 4.35
C PRO A 259 8.14 -9.25 4.63
N LEU A 260 7.21 -8.65 3.88
CA LEU A 260 5.82 -9.08 3.88
C LEU A 260 5.74 -10.48 3.25
N THR A 261 5.01 -11.39 3.87
CA THR A 261 4.88 -12.79 3.42
C THR A 261 3.46 -13.26 3.56
N ASN A 262 2.98 -14.12 2.67
CA ASN A 262 1.69 -14.77 2.87
C ASN A 262 1.82 -15.99 3.78
N ASN A 263 0.88 -16.13 4.69
CA ASN A 263 0.68 -17.35 5.45
C ASN A 263 0.28 -18.50 4.50
N PRO A 264 0.62 -19.75 4.84
CA PRO A 264 0.17 -20.91 4.08
C PRO A 264 -1.37 -20.97 3.98
N GLY A 265 -1.88 -21.64 2.93
CA GLY A 265 -3.30 -21.90 2.76
C GLY A 265 -3.98 -21.02 1.70
N ASN A 266 -5.31 -21.00 1.73
CA ASN A 266 -6.15 -20.22 0.83
C ASN A 266 -7.11 -19.38 1.68
N ALA A 267 -7.26 -18.10 1.36
CA ALA A 267 -8.23 -17.23 2.02
C ALA A 267 -9.66 -17.75 1.86
N PHE A 268 -9.93 -18.40 0.72
CA PHE A 268 -11.22 -18.95 0.38
C PHE A 268 -11.04 -20.27 -0.39
N THR A 269 -11.90 -21.24 -0.11
CA THR A 269 -12.02 -22.50 -0.88
C THR A 269 -13.34 -22.60 -1.64
N ASP A 270 -14.28 -21.72 -1.34
CA ASP A 270 -15.54 -21.53 -2.05
C ASP A 270 -15.80 -20.03 -2.17
N PHE A 271 -16.13 -19.57 -3.37
CA PHE A 271 -16.48 -18.17 -3.62
C PHE A 271 -17.93 -17.87 -3.18
N GLY A 272 -18.78 -18.89 -3.08
CA GLY A 272 -20.17 -18.77 -2.63
C GLY A 272 -21.16 -18.25 -3.68
N ALA A 273 -20.70 -17.97 -4.91
CA ALA A 273 -21.55 -17.56 -6.02
C ALA A 273 -20.96 -17.97 -7.37
N SER A 274 -21.81 -18.33 -8.34
CA SER A 274 -21.39 -18.65 -9.71
C SER A 274 -21.09 -17.41 -10.55
N ALA A 275 -21.58 -16.25 -10.13
CA ALA A 275 -21.30 -14.95 -10.75
C ALA A 275 -21.41 -13.85 -9.70
N TYR A 276 -20.64 -12.78 -9.87
CA TYR A 276 -20.59 -11.65 -8.96
C TYR A 276 -20.43 -10.35 -9.72
N THR A 277 -21.31 -9.38 -9.47
CA THR A 277 -21.18 -8.04 -10.06
C THR A 277 -20.32 -7.18 -9.17
N LEU A 278 -19.08 -6.92 -9.61
CA LEU A 278 -18.17 -6.00 -8.96
C LEU A 278 -18.40 -4.59 -9.51
N ASN A 279 -18.72 -3.66 -8.62
CA ASN A 279 -18.90 -2.24 -8.93
C ASN A 279 -17.83 -1.43 -8.20
N LEU A 280 -16.93 -0.82 -8.95
CA LEU A 280 -15.83 -0.02 -8.44
C LEU A 280 -15.81 1.34 -9.15
N PHE A 281 -15.53 2.38 -8.37
CA PHE A 281 -15.31 3.72 -8.92
C PHE A 281 -13.93 3.80 -9.60
N PRO A 282 -13.71 4.63 -10.63
CA PRO A 282 -14.71 5.30 -11.45
C PRO A 282 -15.24 4.36 -12.54
N GLY A 283 -16.52 4.01 -12.47
CA GLY A 283 -17.25 3.44 -13.61
C GLY A 283 -16.85 2.00 -14.02
N PHE A 284 -16.17 1.24 -13.17
CA PHE A 284 -16.00 -0.19 -13.39
C PHE A 284 -17.23 -0.92 -12.88
N SER A 285 -17.97 -1.56 -13.77
CA SER A 285 -19.05 -2.47 -13.43
C SER A 285 -18.90 -3.70 -14.30
N SER A 286 -18.65 -4.85 -13.68
CA SER A 286 -18.45 -6.10 -14.39
C SER A 286 -19.08 -7.26 -13.66
N THR A 287 -19.85 -8.08 -14.40
CA THR A 287 -20.26 -9.40 -13.92
C THR A 287 -19.10 -10.35 -14.14
N ILE A 288 -18.48 -10.74 -13.04
CA ILE A 288 -17.35 -11.65 -12.99
C ILE A 288 -17.90 -13.06 -12.77
N THR A 289 -17.42 -14.01 -13.57
CA THR A 289 -17.59 -15.45 -13.32
C THR A 289 -16.29 -15.95 -12.70
N PRO A 290 -16.27 -16.21 -11.38
CA PRO A 290 -15.07 -16.72 -10.72
C PRO A 290 -14.68 -18.07 -11.30
N VAL A 291 -13.38 -18.30 -11.50
CA VAL A 291 -12.90 -19.61 -11.94
C VAL A 291 -13.16 -20.67 -10.85
N PRO A 292 -13.37 -21.94 -11.20
CA PRO A 292 -13.57 -22.99 -10.22
C PRO A 292 -12.37 -23.15 -9.27
N PHE A 293 -12.64 -23.55 -8.03
CA PHE A 293 -11.60 -23.82 -7.05
C PHE A 293 -10.67 -24.96 -7.52
N ASN A 294 -9.38 -24.81 -7.25
CA ASN A 294 -8.34 -25.77 -7.54
C ASN A 294 -7.51 -25.98 -6.27
N ALA A 295 -7.64 -27.15 -5.64
CA ALA A 295 -6.96 -27.47 -4.38
C ALA A 295 -5.42 -27.49 -4.47
N LYS A 296 -4.86 -27.47 -5.68
CA LYS A 296 -3.40 -27.36 -5.90
C LYS A 296 -2.92 -25.91 -5.92
N ALA A 297 -3.84 -24.96 -6.01
CA ALA A 297 -3.57 -23.53 -5.85
C ALA A 297 -3.61 -23.16 -4.36
N GLY A 298 -2.91 -22.08 -4.02
CA GLY A 298 -2.58 -21.72 -2.65
C GLY A 298 -1.88 -20.37 -2.64
N ALA A 299 -2.02 -19.59 -1.57
CA ALA A 299 -1.29 -18.35 -1.46
C ALA A 299 0.21 -18.59 -1.68
N ALA A 300 0.83 -17.81 -2.57
CA ALA A 300 2.25 -17.94 -2.80
C ALA A 300 2.96 -17.61 -1.48
N THR A 301 3.70 -18.55 -0.90
CA THR A 301 4.47 -18.35 0.34
C THR A 301 5.73 -17.48 0.12
N GLY A 302 5.69 -16.60 -0.87
CA GLY A 302 6.77 -15.71 -1.28
C GLY A 302 6.81 -14.42 -0.46
N THR A 303 7.95 -13.76 -0.53
CA THR A 303 8.17 -12.44 0.05
C THR A 303 7.78 -11.35 -0.94
N VAL A 304 6.91 -10.43 -0.53
CA VAL A 304 6.71 -9.16 -1.25
C VAL A 304 7.76 -8.18 -0.74
N SER A 305 8.63 -7.70 -1.62
CA SER A 305 9.64 -6.69 -1.27
C SER A 305 9.39 -5.38 -2.00
N ALA A 306 9.71 -4.26 -1.36
CA ALA A 306 9.68 -2.93 -1.95
C ALA A 306 10.67 -2.77 -3.13
N ALA A 307 11.58 -3.73 -3.37
CA ALA A 307 12.52 -3.69 -4.48
C ALA A 307 11.86 -3.93 -5.86
N ALA A 308 10.59 -4.30 -5.94
CA ALA A 308 9.83 -4.33 -7.19
C ALA A 308 9.53 -2.92 -7.78
N VAL A 309 9.92 -1.85 -7.08
CA VAL A 309 9.61 -0.45 -7.43
C VAL A 309 10.60 0.17 -8.44
N ALA A 310 11.61 -0.55 -8.91
CA ALA A 310 12.57 0.00 -9.88
C ALA A 310 12.44 -0.62 -11.29
N THR A 311 12.16 0.26 -12.25
CA THR A 311 12.28 0.07 -13.70
C THR A 311 11.29 -0.90 -14.38
N GLY A 312 10.16 -0.33 -14.82
CA GLY A 312 9.54 -0.77 -16.06
C GLY A 312 10.54 -0.57 -17.20
N THR A 313 11.27 -1.63 -17.52
CA THR A 313 11.88 -1.82 -18.83
C THR A 313 11.55 -3.24 -19.24
N GLU A 314 10.92 -3.36 -20.41
CA GLU A 314 10.58 -4.61 -21.04
C GLU A 314 11.77 -5.57 -21.03
N SER A 315 11.63 -6.68 -20.29
CA SER A 315 11.99 -8.01 -20.75
C SER A 315 11.67 -8.99 -19.64
N ALA A 316 10.74 -9.90 -19.93
CA ALA A 316 10.67 -11.18 -19.25
C ALA A 316 12.04 -11.86 -19.34
N THR A 317 12.88 -11.67 -18.32
CA THR A 317 14.09 -12.47 -18.15
C THR A 317 13.99 -13.14 -16.80
N GLN A 318 13.69 -14.43 -16.87
CA GLN A 318 13.70 -15.37 -15.77
C GLN A 318 14.99 -15.21 -14.95
N ILE A 319 14.84 -14.97 -13.64
CA ILE A 319 15.78 -15.50 -12.65
C ILE A 319 14.93 -16.21 -11.60
N ALA A 320 14.44 -17.39 -11.97
CA ALA A 320 14.03 -18.40 -11.01
C ALA A 320 15.31 -19.09 -10.49
N THR A 321 15.89 -18.60 -9.41
CA THR A 321 16.76 -19.43 -8.56
C THR A 321 15.86 -20.26 -7.65
N GLY A 322 15.19 -21.23 -8.25
CA GLY A 322 14.38 -22.22 -7.57
C GLY A 322 14.60 -23.56 -8.25
N THR A 323 15.53 -24.36 -7.72
CA THR A 323 15.77 -25.74 -8.14
C THR A 323 14.52 -26.56 -7.86
N VAL A 324 13.58 -26.59 -8.82
CA VAL A 324 12.48 -27.56 -8.82
C VAL A 324 13.00 -28.82 -9.51
N ALA A 325 13.47 -29.77 -8.71
CA ALA A 325 13.71 -31.13 -9.16
C ALA A 325 12.36 -31.73 -9.60
N ARG A 326 12.14 -31.78 -10.92
CA ARG A 326 11.00 -32.45 -11.53
C ARG A 326 11.27 -33.96 -11.52
N GLY A 327 10.78 -34.64 -10.49
CA GLY A 327 10.75 -36.10 -10.43
C GLY A 327 9.83 -36.65 -11.50
N SER A 328 10.39 -37.36 -12.48
CA SER A 328 9.65 -38.26 -13.36
C SER A 328 10.49 -39.52 -13.54
N SER A 329 9.90 -40.63 -13.12
CA SER A 329 10.47 -41.96 -13.05
C SER A 329 10.90 -42.48 -14.41
N ALA A 330 12.17 -42.87 -14.56
CA ALA A 330 12.59 -43.94 -15.45
C ALA A 330 13.97 -44.46 -15.00
N ALA A 331 14.09 -45.79 -14.94
CA ALA A 331 15.25 -46.54 -14.48
C ALA A 331 16.50 -46.27 -15.32
N GLY A 332 17.67 -46.27 -14.67
CA GLY A 332 18.97 -46.18 -15.34
C GLY A 332 20.13 -46.14 -14.35
N THR A 333 20.69 -47.31 -14.06
CA THR A 333 21.89 -47.55 -13.25
C THR A 333 23.12 -46.87 -13.85
N ALA A 334 23.84 -46.02 -13.10
CA ALA A 334 25.30 -45.89 -13.17
C ALA A 334 25.88 -44.97 -12.07
N THR A 335 26.77 -45.59 -11.29
CA THR A 335 27.78 -45.13 -10.35
C THR A 335 28.52 -43.84 -10.74
N SER A 336 28.63 -42.87 -9.82
CA SER A 336 29.90 -42.20 -9.48
C SER A 336 29.78 -41.24 -8.28
N SER A 337 30.90 -41.15 -7.59
CA SER A 337 31.18 -40.63 -6.24
C SER A 337 31.35 -39.11 -6.15
N ALA A 338 31.03 -38.59 -4.97
CA ALA A 338 31.13 -37.18 -4.56
C ALA A 338 32.55 -36.75 -4.13
N THR A 339 32.88 -35.46 -4.36
CA THR A 339 33.64 -34.48 -3.53
C THR A 339 34.05 -33.31 -4.46
N GLY A 340 34.11 -32.03 -4.10
CA GLY A 340 33.97 -31.32 -2.84
C GLY A 340 33.99 -29.78 -3.09
N THR A 341 33.65 -29.08 -2.02
CA THR A 341 33.67 -27.66 -1.64
C THR A 341 34.61 -26.69 -2.37
N ALA A 342 34.15 -25.46 -2.61
CA ALA A 342 34.95 -24.24 -2.40
C ALA A 342 34.08 -22.99 -2.20
N ALA A 343 34.37 -22.26 -1.12
CA ALA A 343 33.85 -20.95 -0.78
C ALA A 343 34.57 -19.84 -1.56
N ALA A 344 33.90 -18.70 -1.78
CA ALA A 344 34.56 -17.42 -2.02
C ALA A 344 33.65 -16.25 -1.61
N THR A 345 34.01 -15.65 -0.48
CA THR A 345 33.68 -14.30 -0.03
C THR A 345 34.34 -13.27 -0.95
N THR A 346 33.63 -12.22 -1.35
CA THR A 346 34.15 -10.84 -1.36
C THR A 346 33.04 -9.81 -1.57
N SER A 347 32.81 -9.04 -0.50
CA SER A 347 32.53 -7.61 -0.38
C SER A 347 32.31 -6.79 -1.66
N LYS A 348 31.20 -6.04 -1.70
CA LYS A 348 31.09 -4.83 -2.52
C LYS A 348 30.52 -3.67 -1.71
N SER A 349 31.35 -2.64 -1.56
CA SER A 349 31.08 -1.39 -0.88
C SER A 349 29.93 -0.62 -1.53
N ALA A 350 29.05 -0.10 -0.70
CA ALA A 350 28.01 0.85 -1.07
C ALA A 350 28.62 2.23 -1.38
N ALA A 351 28.23 2.81 -2.52
CA ALA A 351 28.32 4.23 -2.79
C ALA A 351 26.93 4.70 -3.21
N GLY A 352 26.41 5.68 -2.47
CA GLY A 352 25.03 6.14 -2.54
C GLY A 352 24.72 7.00 -3.76
N GLY A 353 23.45 6.96 -4.15
CA GLY A 353 22.83 7.86 -5.10
C GLY A 353 21.36 8.03 -4.72
N ARG A 354 21.06 9.04 -3.90
CA ARG A 354 19.71 9.42 -3.47
C ARG A 354 18.91 9.94 -4.66
N ASN A 355 17.76 9.35 -4.93
CA ASN A 355 16.66 9.98 -5.67
C ASN A 355 15.34 9.36 -5.17
N GLY A 356 14.81 9.92 -4.09
CA GLY A 356 13.53 9.52 -3.51
C GLY A 356 12.78 10.77 -3.06
N VAL A 357 12.03 11.38 -3.97
CA VAL A 357 11.05 12.44 -3.65
C VAL A 357 10.01 12.44 -4.77
N ASN A 358 8.82 11.89 -4.51
CA ASN A 358 7.58 12.36 -5.13
C ASN A 358 6.29 11.75 -4.56
N GLU A 359 6.34 10.68 -3.77
CA GLU A 359 5.11 10.09 -3.22
C GLU A 359 4.63 10.75 -1.91
N GLY A 360 5.54 11.36 -1.13
CA GLY A 360 5.18 12.07 0.12
C GLY A 360 4.37 13.36 -0.05
N LEU A 361 4.28 13.92 -1.27
CA LEU A 361 3.59 15.19 -1.53
C LEU A 361 2.06 15.06 -1.51
N ALA A 362 1.56 13.84 -1.75
CA ALA A 362 0.15 13.56 -1.80
C ALA A 362 -0.53 13.64 -0.42
N LEU A 363 0.10 13.03 0.57
CA LEU A 363 -0.33 13.01 1.97
C LEU A 363 -0.06 14.36 2.66
N ALA A 364 1.06 15.00 2.33
CA ALA A 364 1.42 16.31 2.87
C ALA A 364 0.40 17.41 2.51
N ALA A 365 -0.14 17.41 1.28
CA ALA A 365 -1.10 18.43 0.84
C ALA A 365 -2.46 18.36 1.59
N VAL A 366 -2.86 17.18 2.06
CA VAL A 366 -4.10 16.97 2.83
C VAL A 366 -3.89 17.37 4.30
N MET A 367 -2.76 17.01 4.91
CA MET A 367 -2.45 17.38 6.29
C MET A 367 -2.06 18.87 6.45
N LEU A 368 -1.51 19.50 5.41
CA LEU A 368 -1.27 20.96 5.40
C LEU A 368 -2.57 21.77 5.55
N LEU A 369 -3.71 21.28 5.05
CA LEU A 369 -5.00 21.98 5.17
C LEU A 369 -5.55 21.97 6.61
N ALA A 370 -5.25 20.94 7.41
CA ALA A 370 -5.60 20.89 8.83
C ALA A 370 -4.66 21.77 9.67
N SER A 371 -3.36 21.72 9.38
CA SER A 371 -2.32 22.48 10.09
C SER A 371 -2.45 24.00 9.90
N TYR A 372 -2.78 24.45 8.68
CA TYR A 372 -2.85 25.89 8.36
C TYR A 372 -3.96 26.62 9.13
N ASN A 373 -5.04 25.93 9.51
CA ASN A 373 -6.12 26.52 10.30
C ASN A 373 -5.75 26.68 11.79
N MET A 374 -4.85 25.84 12.33
CA MET A 374 -4.36 25.96 13.70
C MET A 374 -3.31 27.07 13.87
N PHE A 375 -2.41 27.25 12.90
CA PHE A 375 -1.29 28.21 13.02
C PHE A 375 -1.56 29.61 12.44
N SER A 376 -2.66 29.81 11.70
CA SER A 376 -3.02 31.15 11.18
C SER A 376 -3.82 32.02 12.16
N ASN A 377 -4.07 31.52 13.39
CA ASN A 377 -4.80 32.24 14.46
C ASN A 377 -3.95 32.48 15.72
N LEU A 378 -2.62 32.29 15.62
CA LEU A 378 -1.62 32.91 16.51
C LEU A 378 -1.10 34.17 15.82
#